data_AF-A0A9E0MPG4-F1
#
_entry.id   AF-A0A9E0MPG4-F1
#
_cell.length_a   1.000
_cell.length_b   1.000
_cell.length_c   1.000
_cell.angle_alpha   90.00
_cell.angle_beta   90.00
_cell.angle_gamma   90.00
#
_symmetry.space_group_name_H-M   'P 1'
#
loop_
_entity.id
_entity.type
_entity.pdbx_description
1 polymer ?
#
loop_
_entity_poly.entity_id
_entity_poly.type
_entity_poly.pdbx_seq_one_letter_code
_entity_poly.pdbx_strand_id
1 'polypeptide(L)'
;MRIAALLIVFALVGCDRKVAGGSTDGKEVFAAACARCHGEAGRPSAQMASQLGVVDLTSAEFRARRSAAAVEHQIRRGSANGRMPAFTGALAEPQIAAVTAYVMALGQ
;
A
#
# COMPACT_ATOMS: atom_id res chain seq x y z
N MET A 1 -31.98 -51.51 -19.24
CA MET A 1 -32.35 -50.23 -19.87
C MET A 1 -31.31 -49.19 -19.49
N ARG A 2 -30.69 -48.59 -20.51
CA ARG A 2 -29.63 -47.58 -20.42
C ARG A 2 -30.28 -46.20 -20.29
N ILE A 3 -29.96 -45.44 -19.24
CA ILE A 3 -30.17 -44.00 -19.17
C ILE A 3 -28.85 -43.45 -18.63
N ALA A 4 -27.89 -43.23 -19.53
CA ALA A 4 -27.59 -41.92 -20.11
C ALA A 4 -26.97 -40.98 -19.07
N ALA A 5 -25.64 -40.90 -19.15
CA ALA A 5 -24.79 -39.97 -18.45
C ALA A 5 -25.23 -38.52 -18.71
N LEU A 6 -25.43 -37.76 -17.64
CA LEU A 6 -25.38 -36.29 -17.68
C LEU A 6 -24.05 -35.87 -17.07
N LEU A 7 -23.07 -35.73 -17.96
CA LEU A 7 -21.85 -34.98 -17.72
C LEU A 7 -22.25 -33.51 -17.52
N ILE A 8 -22.46 -33.10 -16.28
CA ILE A 8 -22.46 -31.67 -15.94
C ILE A 8 -20.99 -31.25 -15.90
N VAL A 9 -20.52 -30.83 -17.07
CA VAL A 9 -19.34 -29.98 -17.21
C VAL A 9 -19.74 -28.62 -16.61
N PHE A 10 -19.54 -28.44 -15.31
CA PHE A 10 -19.52 -27.10 -14.74
C PHE A 10 -18.12 -26.54 -14.94
N ALA A 11 -18.00 -25.80 -16.04
CA ALA A 11 -16.98 -24.84 -16.39
C ALA A 11 -15.84 -24.66 -15.37
N LEU A 12 -14.66 -25.11 -15.79
CA LEU A 12 -13.44 -24.33 -15.67
C LEU A 12 -13.77 -22.87 -16.03
N VAL A 13 -13.80 -21.97 -15.04
CA VAL A 13 -13.48 -20.53 -15.09
C VAL A 13 -13.68 -20.01 -13.66
N GLY A 14 -12.77 -20.40 -12.78
CA GLY A 14 -12.30 -19.48 -11.76
C GLY A 14 -11.07 -18.82 -12.35
N CYS A 15 -11.21 -17.62 -12.91
CA CYS A 15 -10.06 -16.79 -13.26
C CYS A 15 -9.02 -16.90 -12.15
N ASP A 16 -7.78 -17.18 -12.55
CA ASP A 16 -6.59 -17.11 -11.72
C ASP A 16 -6.64 -15.89 -10.81
N ARG A 17 -7.16 -16.10 -9.60
CA ARG A 17 -6.91 -15.20 -8.51
C ARG A 17 -5.49 -15.53 -8.12
N LYS A 18 -4.53 -14.88 -8.77
CA LYS A 18 -3.30 -14.54 -8.08
C LYS A 18 -3.73 -13.72 -6.87
N VAL A 19 -4.09 -14.39 -5.78
CA VAL A 19 -4.03 -13.81 -4.45
C VAL A 19 -2.53 -13.65 -4.23
N ALA A 20 -1.98 -12.53 -4.71
CA ALA A 20 -0.71 -12.04 -4.24
C ALA A 20 -0.94 -11.76 -2.75
N GLY A 21 -0.57 -12.74 -1.93
CA GLY A 21 -0.92 -12.82 -0.53
C GLY A 21 -0.39 -11.63 0.25
N GLY A 22 -1.30 -10.97 0.98
CA GLY A 22 -1.03 -9.82 1.81
C GLY A 22 -2.33 -9.06 2.07
N SER A 23 -2.40 -8.36 3.19
CA SER A 23 -3.57 -7.53 3.51
C SER A 23 -3.73 -6.40 2.50
N THR A 24 -4.98 -6.08 2.15
CA THR A 24 -5.37 -4.86 1.43
C THR A 24 -5.92 -3.79 2.36
N ASP A 25 -5.85 -4.00 3.67
CA ASP A 25 -6.08 -2.95 4.66
C ASP A 25 -4.89 -1.99 4.66
N GLY A 26 -5.15 -0.71 4.37
CA GLY A 26 -4.09 0.29 4.23
C GLY A 26 -3.31 0.55 5.52
N LYS A 27 -3.95 0.39 6.69
CA LYS A 27 -3.31 0.54 7.99
C LYS A 27 -2.36 -0.62 8.25
N GLU A 28 -2.77 -1.84 7.94
CA GLU A 28 -1.92 -3.03 8.07
C GLU A 28 -0.72 -2.98 7.12
N VAL A 29 -0.94 -2.58 5.86
CA VAL A 29 0.16 -2.36 4.90
C VAL A 29 1.12 -1.29 5.40
N PHE A 30 0.60 -0.17 5.94
CA PHE A 30 1.42 0.88 6.51
C PHE A 30 2.25 0.40 7.71
N ALA A 31 1.63 -0.35 8.63
CA ALA A 31 2.31 -0.91 9.79
C ALA A 31 3.45 -1.85 9.37
N ALA A 32 3.22 -2.71 8.38
CA ALA A 32 4.21 -3.66 7.90
C ALA A 32 5.35 -3.00 7.09
N ALA A 33 5.05 -2.01 6.25
CA ALA A 33 5.99 -1.53 5.24
C ALA A 33 6.51 -0.10 5.47
N CYS A 34 5.84 0.72 6.27
CA CYS A 34 6.08 2.17 6.35
C CYS A 34 6.43 2.66 7.76
N ALA A 35 5.77 2.10 8.78
CA ALA A 35 5.82 2.60 10.15
C ALA A 35 7.23 2.64 10.76
N ARG A 36 8.15 1.76 10.33
CA ARG A 36 9.54 1.75 10.82
C ARG A 36 10.27 3.09 10.63
N CYS A 37 9.94 3.84 9.57
CA CYS A 37 10.55 5.13 9.26
C CYS A 37 9.59 6.29 9.52
N HIS A 38 8.30 6.09 9.23
CA HIS A 38 7.28 7.13 9.32
C HIS A 38 6.59 7.19 10.69
N GLY A 39 6.89 6.26 11.61
CA GLY A 39 6.19 6.09 12.88
C GLY A 39 4.81 5.46 12.70
N GLU A 40 4.31 4.74 13.70
CA GLU A 40 3.03 4.02 13.63
C GLU A 40 1.83 4.93 13.34
N ALA A 41 1.88 6.15 13.87
CA ALA A 41 0.85 7.18 13.66
C ALA A 41 1.18 8.15 12.51
N GLY A 42 2.17 7.85 11.65
CA GLY A 42 2.65 8.77 10.62
C GLY A 42 3.47 9.95 11.15
N ARG A 43 3.90 9.87 12.41
CA ARG A 43 4.75 10.84 13.08
C ARG A 43 6.14 10.22 13.30
N PRO A 44 7.14 10.55 12.47
CA PRO A 44 8.48 9.99 12.63
C PRO A 44 9.12 10.49 13.93
N SER A 45 10.05 9.70 14.49
CA SER A 45 10.90 10.20 15.58
C SER A 45 11.78 11.35 15.09
N ALA A 46 12.24 12.22 15.99
CA ALA A 46 13.17 13.31 15.65
C ALA A 46 14.44 12.79 14.95
N GLN A 47 14.89 11.59 15.34
CA GLN A 47 16.04 10.93 14.73
C GLN A 47 15.74 10.50 13.29
N MET A 48 14.57 9.89 13.03
CA MET A 48 14.17 9.53 11.66
C MET A 48 13.96 10.76 10.77
N ALA A 49 13.35 11.82 11.31
CA ALA A 49 13.15 13.07 10.59
C ALA A 49 14.49 13.70 10.18
N SER A 50 15.46 13.79 11.09
CA SER A 50 16.77 14.40 10.81
C SER A 50 17.66 13.53 9.92
N GLN A 51 17.74 12.23 10.16
CA GLN A 51 18.63 11.33 9.41
C GLN A 51 18.09 11.01 8.02
N LEU A 52 16.77 10.80 7.90
CA LEU A 52 16.18 10.34 6.65
C LEU A 52 15.44 11.45 5.88
N GLY A 53 15.14 12.58 6.52
CA GLY A 53 14.31 13.63 5.92
C GLY A 53 12.84 13.23 5.81
N VAL A 54 12.38 12.34 6.70
CA VAL A 54 10.98 11.94 6.77
C VAL A 54 10.19 13.05 7.45
N VAL A 55 9.04 13.41 6.88
CA VAL A 55 8.15 14.45 7.41
C VAL A 55 7.00 13.83 8.21
N ASP A 56 6.39 14.61 9.09
CA ASP A 56 5.13 14.24 9.75
C ASP A 56 3.99 14.23 8.72
N LEU A 57 3.46 13.03 8.47
CA LEU A 57 2.38 12.77 7.50
C LEU A 57 1.02 13.29 7.99
N THR A 58 0.90 13.64 9.27
CA THR A 58 -0.30 14.23 9.88
C THR A 58 -0.26 15.76 9.88
N SER A 59 0.90 16.36 9.54
CA SER A 59 1.08 17.81 9.60
C SER A 59 0.18 18.56 8.60
N ALA A 60 -0.25 19.75 8.99
CA ALA A 60 -1.01 20.63 8.10
C ALA A 60 -0.24 20.97 6.81
N GLU A 61 1.09 21.09 6.90
CA GLU A 61 1.94 21.33 5.73
C GLU A 61 1.92 20.16 4.74
N PHE A 62 2.09 18.92 5.23
CA PHE A 62 2.01 17.73 4.37
C PHE A 62 0.66 17.67 3.67
N ARG A 63 -0.43 17.86 4.43
CA ARG A 63 -1.80 17.83 3.94
C ARG A 63 -2.08 18.92 2.89
N ALA A 64 -1.50 20.11 3.05
CA ALA A 64 -1.68 21.21 2.11
C ALA A 64 -0.88 21.02 0.81
N ARG A 65 0.26 20.33 0.86
CA ARG A 65 1.20 20.24 -0.28
C ARG A 65 1.11 18.95 -1.08
N ARG A 66 0.56 17.87 -0.51
CA ARG A 66 0.58 16.54 -1.13
C ARG A 66 -0.81 16.08 -1.54
N SER A 67 -0.91 15.64 -2.79
CA SER A 67 -2.09 14.95 -3.31
C SER A 67 -1.92 13.42 -3.18
N ALA A 68 -3.04 12.69 -3.21
CA ALA A 68 -3.01 11.23 -3.22
C ALA A 68 -2.14 10.68 -4.36
N ALA A 69 -2.25 11.26 -5.56
CA ALA A 69 -1.44 10.88 -6.71
C ALA A 69 0.07 11.11 -6.49
N ALA A 70 0.44 12.21 -5.82
CA ALA A 70 1.85 12.48 -5.48
C ALA A 70 2.38 11.50 -4.43
N VAL A 71 1.57 11.13 -3.44
CA VAL A 71 1.91 10.11 -2.43
C VAL A 71 2.07 8.75 -3.09
N GLU A 72 1.12 8.33 -3.91
CA GLU A 72 1.16 7.07 -4.65
C GLU A 72 2.40 6.99 -5.55
N HIS A 73 2.69 8.07 -6.29
CA HIS A 73 3.87 8.15 -7.13
C HIS A 73 5.16 7.93 -6.32
N GLN A 74 5.27 8.58 -5.15
CA GLN A 74 6.45 8.43 -4.29
C GLN A 74 6.54 7.02 -3.68
N ILE A 75 5.42 6.37 -3.34
CA ILE A 75 5.42 4.97 -2.90
C ILE A 75 5.93 4.06 -4.02
N ARG A 76 5.47 4.28 -5.25
CA ARG A 76 5.87 3.47 -6.41
C ARG A 76 7.34 3.62 -6.77
N ARG A 77 7.86 4.85 -6.71
CA ARG A 77 9.18 5.22 -7.25
C ARG A 77 10.26 5.38 -6.17
N GLY A 78 9.86 5.44 -4.91
CA GLY A 78 10.74 5.84 -3.82
C GLY A 78 10.96 7.35 -3.78
N SER A 79 11.77 7.80 -2.83
CA SER A 79 12.13 9.21 -2.70
C SER A 79 13.35 9.55 -3.57
N ALA A 80 13.41 10.80 -4.06
CA ALA A 80 14.52 11.28 -4.89
C ALA A 80 15.89 11.19 -4.20
N ASN A 81 15.93 11.24 -2.86
CA ASN A 81 17.14 11.08 -2.07
C ASN A 81 17.52 9.60 -1.82
N GLY A 82 16.79 8.63 -2.37
CA GLY A 82 17.06 7.20 -2.31
C GLY A 82 16.77 6.53 -0.96
N ARG A 83 16.27 7.26 0.05
CA ARG A 83 16.07 6.73 1.41
C ARG A 83 14.76 5.98 1.59
N MET A 84 13.71 6.39 0.89
CA MET A 84 12.47 5.63 0.75
C MET A 84 12.61 4.74 -0.48
N PRO A 85 12.60 3.40 -0.34
CA PRO A 85 12.71 2.51 -1.48
C PRO A 85 11.45 2.58 -2.36
N ALA A 86 11.59 2.18 -3.62
CA ALA A 86 10.46 1.94 -4.51
C ALA A 86 9.72 0.67 -4.07
N PHE A 87 8.38 0.72 -4.01
CA PHE A 87 7.55 -0.43 -3.66
C PHE A 87 6.91 -1.12 -4.86
N THR A 88 7.16 -0.64 -6.09
CA THR A 88 6.72 -1.33 -7.31
C THR A 88 7.29 -2.76 -7.33
N GLY A 89 6.42 -3.76 -7.46
CA GLY A 89 6.80 -5.17 -7.44
C GLY A 89 7.02 -5.78 -6.04
N ALA A 90 7.20 -4.94 -5.01
CA ALA A 90 7.22 -5.38 -3.61
C ALA A 90 5.82 -5.38 -2.98
N LEU A 91 4.98 -4.43 -3.36
CA LEU A 91 3.55 -4.37 -3.02
C LEU A 91 2.71 -4.61 -4.28
N ALA A 92 1.60 -5.32 -4.11
CA ALA A 92 0.60 -5.43 -5.16
C ALA A 92 -0.14 -4.10 -5.36
N GLU A 93 -0.66 -3.87 -6.57
CA GLU A 93 -1.39 -2.64 -6.92
C GLU A 93 -2.50 -2.27 -5.92
N PRO A 94 -3.35 -3.20 -5.44
CA PRO A 94 -4.37 -2.87 -4.44
C PRO A 94 -3.77 -2.43 -3.10
N GLN A 95 -2.60 -2.93 -2.72
CA GLN A 95 -1.93 -2.56 -1.47
C GLN A 95 -1.33 -1.16 -1.56
N ILE A 96 -0.77 -0.79 -2.73
CA ILE A 96 -0.28 0.57 -3.00
C ILE A 96 -1.43 1.57 -2.94
N ALA A 97 -2.58 1.25 -3.55
CA ALA A 97 -3.77 2.09 -3.48
C ALA A 97 -4.29 2.22 -2.03
N ALA A 98 -4.39 1.11 -1.30
CA ALA A 98 -4.87 1.08 0.08
C ALA A 98 -3.97 1.89 1.03
N VAL A 99 -2.65 1.71 0.96
CA VAL A 99 -1.72 2.44 1.82
C VAL A 99 -1.66 3.93 1.46
N THR A 100 -1.82 4.28 0.18
CA THR A 100 -1.97 5.67 -0.24
C THR A 100 -3.20 6.31 0.40
N ALA A 101 -4.35 5.64 0.33
CA ALA A 101 -5.58 6.12 0.95
C ALA A 101 -5.43 6.27 2.47
N TYR A 102 -4.79 5.30 3.13
CA TYR A 102 -4.51 5.38 4.56
C TYR A 102 -3.62 6.57 4.92
N VAL A 103 -2.53 6.82 4.18
CA VAL A 103 -1.65 7.97 4.40
C VAL A 103 -2.41 9.29 4.28
N MET A 104 -3.30 9.41 3.29
CA MET A 104 -4.14 10.61 3.13
C MET A 104 -5.20 10.77 4.23
N ALA A 105 -5.55 9.69 4.92
CA ALA A 105 -6.47 9.70 6.05
C ALA A 105 -5.79 9.93 7.42
N LEU A 106 -4.46 10.00 7.48
CA LEU A 106 -3.74 10.25 8.72
C LEU A 106 -4.01 11.67 9.25
N GLY A 107 -4.33 11.76 10.54
CA GLY A 107 -4.53 13.03 11.23
C GLY A 107 -5.77 13.82 10.77
N GLN A 108 -6.76 13.14 10.18
CA GLN A 108 -8.12 13.68 10.04
C GLN A 108 -8.95 13.34 11.29
#